data_AF-A0A9D7ZGS9-F1
#
_entry.id   AF-A0A9D7ZGS9-F1
#
_cell.length_a   1.000
_cell.length_b   1.000
_cell.length_c   1.000
_cell.angle_alpha   90.00
_cell.angle_beta   90.00
_cell.angle_gamma   90.00
#
_symmetry.space_group_name_H-M   'P 1'
#
loop_
_entity.id
_entity.type
_entity.pdbx_description
1 polymer ?
#
loop_
_entity_poly.entity_id
_entity_poly.type
_entity_poly.pdbx_seq_one_letter_code
_entity_poly.pdbx_strand_id
1 'polypeptide(L)'
;KEHHAVLEQGLTQAMQHLAKAIARDGEGATCLIEVQVEGAIDEAAALQVARTVCGSSLVKTAVHGRDPNWGRIVAAAGRSGVSFDPDAVALWIGPHQLMAAGQPLAFDRAAASNVLRQEHVPIRLCLGPGSGSGQAWGCDLSDQYVRINADYTT
;
A
#
# COMPACT_ATOMS: atom_id res chain seq x y z
N LYS A 1 -25.36 -10.65 22.91
CA LYS A 1 -24.68 -11.21 21.71
C LYS A 1 -24.83 -10.29 20.51
N GLU A 2 -26.04 -9.80 20.21
CA GLU A 2 -26.31 -8.88 19.07
C GLU A 2 -25.54 -7.54 19.15
N HIS A 3 -25.42 -6.93 20.34
CA HIS A 3 -24.64 -5.70 20.51
C HIS A 3 -23.11 -5.87 20.42
N HIS A 4 -22.58 -7.10 20.55
CA HIS A 4 -21.14 -7.33 20.52
C HIS A 4 -20.57 -7.10 19.11
N ALA A 5 -21.26 -7.63 18.09
CA ALA A 5 -20.84 -7.46 16.70
C ALA A 5 -20.87 -5.99 16.26
N VAL A 6 -21.90 -5.24 16.69
CA VAL A 6 -22.01 -3.80 16.39
C VAL A 6 -20.90 -3.01 17.10
N LEU A 7 -20.61 -3.32 18.36
CA LEU A 7 -19.52 -2.68 19.09
C LEU A 7 -18.15 -2.99 18.46
N GLU A 8 -17.89 -4.25 18.12
CA GLU A 8 -16.66 -4.69 17.48
C GLU A 8 -16.44 -3.99 16.13
N GLN A 9 -17.48 -3.89 15.31
CA GLN A 9 -17.44 -3.17 14.05
C GLN A 9 -17.17 -1.68 14.26
N GLY A 10 -17.89 -1.03 15.19
CA GLY A 10 -17.69 0.38 15.49
C GLY A 10 -16.28 0.68 16.02
N LEU A 11 -15.77 -0.18 16.91
CA LEU A 11 -14.41 -0.08 17.43
C LEU A 11 -13.38 -0.28 16.32
N THR A 12 -13.57 -1.27 15.45
CA THR A 12 -12.69 -1.51 14.30
C THR A 12 -12.62 -0.30 13.39
N GLN A 13 -13.77 0.29 13.05
CA GLN A 13 -13.82 1.51 12.23
C GLN A 13 -13.12 2.69 12.89
N ALA A 14 -13.34 2.90 14.19
CA ALA A 14 -12.68 3.96 14.94
C ALA A 14 -11.15 3.76 14.97
N MET A 15 -10.68 2.55 15.24
CA MET A 15 -9.24 2.25 15.28
C MET A 15 -8.60 2.36 13.90
N GLN A 16 -9.27 1.92 12.83
CA GLN A 16 -8.79 2.10 11.47
C GLN A 16 -8.74 3.58 11.08
N HIS A 17 -9.73 4.38 11.47
CA HIS A 17 -9.71 5.82 11.23
C HIS A 17 -8.50 6.48 11.90
N LEU A 18 -8.25 6.19 13.18
CA LEU A 18 -7.11 6.73 13.92
C LEU A 18 -5.77 6.25 13.33
N ALA A 19 -5.67 4.97 12.93
CA ALA A 19 -4.47 4.43 12.30
C ALA A 19 -4.16 5.13 10.96
N LYS A 20 -5.19 5.38 10.14
CA LYS A 20 -5.04 6.15 8.89
C LYS A 20 -4.66 7.60 9.17
N ALA A 21 -5.20 8.22 10.21
CA ALA A 21 -4.86 9.59 10.60
C ALA A 21 -3.37 9.69 11.00
N ILE A 22 -2.86 8.75 11.81
CA ILE A 22 -1.44 8.68 12.18
C ILE A 22 -0.57 8.51 10.92
N ALA A 23 -0.94 7.60 10.02
CA ALA A 23 -0.18 7.39 8.78
C ALA A 23 -0.19 8.63 7.88
N ARG A 24 -1.31 9.33 7.77
CA ARG A 24 -1.46 10.57 6.98
C ARG A 24 -0.61 11.71 7.56
N ASP A 25 -0.49 11.78 8.87
CA ASP A 25 0.27 12.78 9.64
C ASP A 25 1.72 12.34 9.91
N GLY A 26 2.26 11.42 9.10
CA GLY A 26 3.68 11.08 9.16
C GLY A 26 4.54 12.32 8.90
N GLU A 27 5.70 12.40 9.55
CA GLU A 27 6.59 13.55 9.42
C GLU A 27 6.98 13.83 7.96
N GLY A 28 6.65 15.02 7.47
CA GLY A 28 6.90 15.40 6.09
C GLY A 28 6.06 14.64 5.04
N ALA A 29 5.06 13.85 5.44
CA ALA A 29 4.18 13.13 4.53
C ALA A 29 3.36 14.09 3.66
N THR A 30 3.19 13.75 2.40
CA THR A 30 2.34 14.50 1.44
C THR A 30 1.08 13.73 1.06
N CYS A 31 1.08 12.39 1.20
CA CYS A 31 -0.11 11.56 0.97
C CYS A 31 -0.17 10.35 1.91
N LEU A 32 -1.39 9.83 2.12
CA LEU A 32 -1.66 8.51 2.69
C LEU A 32 -1.53 7.44 1.60
N ILE A 33 -0.73 6.41 1.85
CA ILE A 33 -0.65 5.21 1.03
C ILE A 33 -1.49 4.11 1.69
N GLU A 34 -2.42 3.53 0.93
CA GLU A 34 -3.20 2.36 1.35
C GLU A 34 -2.84 1.19 0.44
N VAL A 35 -2.28 0.12 1.02
CA VAL A 35 -1.95 -1.11 0.29
C VAL A 35 -2.92 -2.20 0.70
N GLN A 36 -3.68 -2.69 -0.27
CA GLN A 36 -4.55 -3.85 -0.12
C GLN A 36 -3.95 -5.04 -0.88
N VAL A 37 -3.87 -6.19 -0.22
CA VAL A 37 -3.39 -7.45 -0.79
C VAL A 37 -4.52 -8.48 -0.69
N GLU A 38 -4.75 -9.19 -1.77
CA GLU A 38 -5.73 -10.26 -1.91
C GLU A 38 -5.06 -11.48 -2.56
N GLY A 39 -5.69 -12.66 -2.47
CA GLY A 39 -5.20 -13.84 -3.16
C GLY A 39 -4.04 -14.56 -2.46
N ALA A 40 -3.69 -14.17 -1.24
CA ALA A 40 -2.64 -14.82 -0.45
C ALA A 40 -3.16 -16.13 0.19
N ILE A 41 -2.25 -16.97 0.71
CA ILE A 41 -2.63 -18.25 1.33
C ILE A 41 -3.54 -18.06 2.55
N ASP A 42 -3.32 -16.98 3.30
CA ASP A 42 -4.08 -16.59 4.49
C ASP A 42 -3.94 -15.08 4.76
N GLU A 43 -4.67 -14.59 5.77
CA GLU A 43 -4.67 -13.18 6.17
C GLU A 43 -3.28 -12.71 6.64
N ALA A 44 -2.55 -13.56 7.36
CA ALA A 44 -1.23 -13.23 7.88
C ALA A 44 -0.23 -12.96 6.74
N ALA A 45 -0.23 -13.81 5.72
CA ALA A 45 0.55 -13.66 4.51
C ALA A 45 0.17 -12.39 3.74
N ALA A 46 -1.12 -12.12 3.54
CA ALA A 46 -1.58 -10.90 2.86
C ALA A 46 -1.13 -9.63 3.62
N LEU A 47 -1.29 -9.62 4.95
CA LEU A 47 -0.89 -8.50 5.79
C LEU A 47 0.63 -8.28 5.79
N GLN A 48 1.42 -9.35 5.77
CA GLN A 48 2.88 -9.27 5.68
C GLN A 48 3.33 -8.64 4.36
N VAL A 49 2.72 -9.03 3.25
CA VAL A 49 2.99 -8.42 1.93
C VAL A 49 2.57 -6.94 1.94
N ALA A 50 1.36 -6.63 2.43
CA ALA A 50 0.84 -5.27 2.48
C ALA A 50 1.77 -4.34 3.27
N ARG A 51 2.20 -4.77 4.46
CA ARG A 51 3.16 -4.04 5.32
C ARG A 51 4.52 -3.88 4.65
N THR A 52 5.03 -4.91 3.97
CA THR A 52 6.32 -4.85 3.28
C THR A 52 6.31 -3.83 2.14
N VAL A 53 5.24 -3.83 1.33
CA VAL A 53 5.06 -2.86 0.24
C VAL A 53 4.94 -1.45 0.80
N CYS A 54 4.09 -1.27 1.81
CA CYS A 54 3.83 0.04 2.42
C CYS A 54 5.07 0.63 3.11
N GLY A 55 5.89 -0.19 3.76
CA GLY A 55 7.14 0.21 4.41
C GLY A 55 8.35 0.35 3.47
N SER A 56 8.20 0.04 2.18
CA SER A 56 9.32 0.05 1.24
C SER A 56 9.75 1.47 0.89
N SER A 57 10.98 1.88 1.24
CA SER A 57 11.51 3.22 0.90
C SER A 57 11.45 3.53 -0.60
N LEU A 58 11.66 2.53 -1.46
CA LEU A 58 11.55 2.72 -2.92
C LEU A 58 10.10 2.97 -3.36
N VAL A 59 9.12 2.30 -2.75
CA VAL A 59 7.70 2.55 -3.04
C VAL A 59 7.32 3.93 -2.52
N LYS A 60 7.66 4.24 -1.26
CA LYS A 60 7.37 5.53 -0.62
C LYS A 60 7.95 6.72 -1.40
N THR A 61 9.18 6.59 -1.93
CA THR A 61 9.80 7.63 -2.78
C THR A 61 9.22 7.68 -4.18
N ALA A 62 8.78 6.56 -4.77
CA ALA A 62 8.11 6.56 -6.07
C ALA A 62 6.75 7.28 -5.98
N VAL A 63 6.00 7.03 -4.91
CA VAL A 63 4.74 7.73 -4.63
C VAL A 63 5.00 9.23 -4.43
N HIS A 64 5.99 9.60 -3.61
CA HIS A 64 6.39 11.02 -3.43
C HIS A 64 6.72 11.69 -4.78
N GLY A 65 7.50 11.00 -5.61
CA GLY A 65 7.88 11.46 -6.95
C GLY A 65 6.78 11.37 -8.01
N ARG A 66 5.57 10.90 -7.64
CA ARG A 66 4.42 10.69 -8.55
C ARG A 66 4.75 9.79 -9.73
N ASP A 67 5.65 8.83 -9.50
CA ASP A 67 6.10 7.85 -10.47
C ASP A 67 5.30 6.55 -10.29
N PRO A 68 4.42 6.14 -11.23
CA PRO A 68 3.65 4.90 -11.15
C PRO A 68 4.54 3.68 -11.42
N ASN A 69 5.49 3.45 -10.52
CA ASN A 69 6.55 2.47 -10.63
C ASN A 69 6.10 1.12 -10.07
N TRP A 70 5.34 0.37 -10.88
CA TRP A 70 4.88 -0.97 -10.53
C TRP A 70 6.04 -1.92 -10.17
N GLY A 71 7.21 -1.77 -10.80
CA GLY A 71 8.37 -2.63 -10.56
C GLY A 71 8.85 -2.56 -9.11
N ARG A 72 8.88 -1.37 -8.52
CA ARG A 72 9.23 -1.18 -7.09
C ARG A 72 8.20 -1.81 -6.15
N ILE A 73 6.92 -1.81 -6.52
CA ILE A 73 5.84 -2.42 -5.74
C ILE A 73 5.95 -3.95 -5.77
N VAL A 74 6.11 -4.54 -6.96
CA VAL A 74 6.25 -5.99 -7.13
C VAL A 74 7.55 -6.50 -6.49
N ALA A 75 8.65 -5.76 -6.63
CA ALA A 75 9.90 -6.09 -5.95
C ALA A 75 9.77 -6.06 -4.42
N ALA A 76 8.98 -5.13 -3.86
CA ALA A 76 8.68 -5.09 -2.44
C ALA A 76 7.81 -6.28 -2.01
N ALA A 77 6.80 -6.65 -2.80
CA ALA A 77 5.99 -7.83 -2.54
C ALA A 77 6.83 -9.12 -2.57
N GLY A 78 7.72 -9.27 -3.57
CA GLY A 78 8.59 -10.44 -3.72
C GLY A 78 9.59 -10.63 -2.57
N ARG A 79 10.04 -9.54 -1.93
CA ARG A 79 10.92 -9.62 -0.75
C ARG A 79 10.18 -9.70 0.59
N SER A 80 8.86 -9.85 0.58
CA SER A 80 8.06 -9.94 1.81
C SER A 80 8.34 -11.19 2.63
N GLY A 81 8.96 -12.21 2.05
CA GLY A 81 9.14 -13.53 2.69
C GLY A 81 7.90 -14.43 2.58
N VAL A 82 6.85 -13.97 1.89
CA VAL A 82 5.64 -14.76 1.60
C VAL A 82 5.80 -15.41 0.24
N SER A 83 5.54 -16.72 0.16
CA SER A 83 5.52 -17.45 -1.11
C SER A 83 4.21 -17.21 -1.84
N PHE A 84 4.29 -16.80 -3.11
CA PHE A 84 3.17 -16.69 -4.04
C PHE A 84 3.68 -16.90 -5.46
N ASP A 85 2.78 -17.19 -6.40
CA ASP A 85 3.12 -17.38 -7.81
C ASP A 85 3.33 -16.01 -8.50
N PRO A 86 4.54 -15.67 -8.98
CA PRO A 86 4.79 -14.43 -9.69
C PRO A 86 3.91 -14.26 -10.95
N ASP A 87 3.56 -15.36 -11.62
CA ASP A 87 2.76 -15.35 -12.84
C ASP A 87 1.27 -15.14 -12.58
N ALA A 88 0.84 -15.17 -11.31
CA ALA A 88 -0.52 -14.84 -10.91
C ALA A 88 -0.69 -13.37 -10.49
N VAL A 89 0.41 -12.62 -10.33
CA VAL A 89 0.37 -11.27 -9.75
C VAL A 89 -0.39 -10.30 -10.65
N ALA A 90 -1.30 -9.55 -10.05
CA ALA A 90 -1.93 -8.38 -10.66
C ALA A 90 -1.83 -7.18 -9.72
N LEU A 91 -1.68 -5.98 -10.30
CA LEU A 91 -1.44 -4.75 -9.56
C LEU A 91 -2.24 -3.58 -10.14
N TRP A 92 -2.84 -2.79 -9.25
CA TRP A 92 -3.53 -1.56 -9.55
C TRP A 92 -3.00 -0.39 -8.72
N ILE A 93 -3.03 0.80 -9.31
CA ILE A 93 -2.90 2.09 -8.62
C ILE A 93 -4.17 2.88 -8.92
N GLY A 94 -5.00 3.11 -7.89
CA GLY A 94 -6.37 3.61 -8.11
C GLY A 94 -7.14 2.70 -9.06
N PRO A 95 -7.82 3.27 -10.07
CA PRO A 95 -8.57 2.48 -11.05
C PRO A 95 -7.68 1.85 -12.14
N HIS A 96 -6.39 2.20 -12.21
CA HIS A 96 -5.52 1.79 -13.31
C HIS A 96 -4.84 0.46 -13.00
N GLN A 97 -5.04 -0.53 -13.86
CA GLN A 97 -4.31 -1.80 -13.79
C GLN A 97 -2.96 -1.66 -14.51
N LEU A 98 -1.87 -1.93 -13.81
CA LEU A 98 -0.51 -1.80 -14.34
C LEU A 98 0.10 -3.17 -14.67
N MET A 99 -0.40 -4.24 -14.06
CA MET A 99 0.08 -5.61 -14.24
C MET A 99 -1.08 -6.60 -14.16
N ALA A 100 -1.02 -7.64 -14.98
CA ALA A 100 -1.91 -8.80 -14.93
C ALA A 100 -1.12 -10.07 -15.27
N ALA A 101 -1.41 -11.16 -14.56
CA ALA A 101 -0.77 -12.45 -14.78
C ALA A 101 0.77 -12.36 -14.82
N GLY A 102 1.36 -11.64 -13.85
CA GLY A 102 2.80 -11.41 -13.74
C GLY A 102 3.42 -10.50 -14.80
N GLN A 103 2.65 -10.04 -15.79
CA GLN A 103 3.13 -9.26 -16.92
C GLN A 103 2.67 -7.79 -16.86
N PRO A 104 3.54 -6.83 -17.19
CA PRO A 104 3.15 -5.42 -17.26
C PRO A 104 2.15 -5.20 -18.39
N LEU A 105 1.15 -4.37 -18.12
CA LEU A 105 0.18 -3.92 -19.12
C LEU A 105 0.61 -2.58 -19.71
N ALA A 106 0.12 -2.28 -20.92
CA ALA A 106 0.10 -0.90 -21.38
C ALA A 106 -0.95 -0.13 -20.57
N PHE A 107 -0.55 0.98 -19.95
CA PHE A 107 -1.44 1.85 -19.18
C PHE A 107 -1.12 3.32 -19.45
N ASP A 108 -2.10 4.19 -19.21
CA ASP A 108 -1.88 5.63 -19.24
C ASP A 108 -1.06 6.07 -18.03
N ARG A 109 0.23 6.32 -18.25
CA ARG A 109 1.17 6.75 -17.22
C ARG A 109 0.81 8.10 -16.62
N ALA A 110 0.24 9.02 -17.41
CA ALA A 110 -0.15 10.33 -16.92
C ALA A 110 -1.38 10.22 -16.01
N ALA A 111 -2.37 9.41 -16.41
CA ALA A 111 -3.53 9.14 -15.56
C ALA A 111 -3.14 8.45 -14.24
N ALA A 112 -2.29 7.43 -14.27
CA ALA A 112 -1.77 6.79 -13.06
C ALA A 112 -0.96 7.77 -12.18
N SER A 113 -0.13 8.63 -12.78
CA SER A 113 0.59 9.69 -12.06
C SER A 113 -0.35 10.71 -11.40
N ASN A 114 -1.51 11.00 -12.01
CA ASN A 114 -2.52 11.87 -11.41
C ASN A 114 -3.16 11.27 -10.16
N VAL A 115 -3.30 9.94 -10.08
CA VAL A 115 -3.72 9.27 -8.83
C VAL A 115 -2.68 9.50 -7.72
N LEU A 116 -1.39 9.40 -8.05
CA LEU A 116 -0.30 9.64 -7.10
C LEU A 116 -0.19 11.09 -6.61
N ARG A 117 -0.90 12.05 -7.25
CA ARG A 117 -0.98 13.44 -6.78
C ARG A 117 -2.05 13.66 -5.72
N GLN A 118 -2.92 12.69 -5.51
CA GLN A 118 -4.00 12.78 -4.54
C GLN A 118 -3.48 12.59 -3.12
N GLU A 119 -4.25 13.07 -2.14
CA GLU A 119 -3.92 12.90 -0.73
C GLU A 119 -4.03 11.44 -0.26
N HIS A 120 -4.72 10.60 -1.03
CA HIS A 120 -4.90 9.18 -0.77
C HIS A 120 -4.53 8.38 -2.02
N VAL A 121 -3.57 7.45 -1.86
CA VAL A 121 -3.03 6.61 -2.92
C VAL A 121 -3.37 5.15 -2.63
N PRO A 122 -4.45 4.62 -3.22
CA PRO A 122 -4.77 3.20 -3.12
C PRO A 122 -3.90 2.37 -4.07
N ILE A 123 -3.28 1.33 -3.54
CA ILE A 123 -2.49 0.32 -4.25
C ILE A 123 -3.12 -1.04 -3.94
N ARG A 124 -3.48 -1.81 -4.97
CA ARG A 124 -4.08 -3.14 -4.80
C ARG A 124 -3.22 -4.20 -5.47
N LEU A 125 -2.87 -5.26 -4.76
CA LEU A 125 -2.21 -6.45 -5.29
C LEU A 125 -3.13 -7.67 -5.17
N CYS A 126 -3.22 -8.46 -6.22
CA CYS A 126 -3.73 -9.82 -6.16
C CYS A 126 -2.57 -10.78 -6.40
N LEU A 127 -2.33 -11.71 -5.47
CA LEU A 127 -1.19 -12.65 -5.51
C LEU A 127 -1.56 -14.02 -6.10
N GLY A 128 -2.84 -14.30 -6.31
CA GLY A 128 -3.32 -15.60 -6.78
C GLY A 128 -4.73 -15.95 -6.28
N PRO A 129 -5.07 -17.24 -6.25
CA PRO A 129 -6.42 -17.72 -5.93
C PRO A 129 -6.67 -17.97 -4.44
N GLY A 130 -5.73 -17.61 -3.55
CA GLY A 130 -5.89 -17.84 -2.11
C GLY A 130 -6.98 -16.98 -1.48
N SER A 131 -7.48 -17.38 -0.31
CA SER A 131 -8.55 -16.66 0.40
C SER A 131 -8.05 -15.52 1.29
N GLY A 132 -6.74 -15.41 1.47
CA GLY A 132 -6.12 -14.40 2.33
C GLY A 132 -6.23 -12.99 1.76
N SER A 133 -6.65 -12.05 2.60
CA SER A 133 -6.66 -10.63 2.32
C SER A 133 -6.09 -9.83 3.49
N GLY A 134 -5.52 -8.66 3.21
CA GLY A 134 -4.88 -7.84 4.22
C GLY A 134 -4.67 -6.41 3.75
N GLN A 135 -4.68 -5.47 4.68
CA GLN A 135 -4.53 -4.05 4.38
C GLN A 135 -3.51 -3.40 5.31
N ALA A 136 -2.70 -2.51 4.76
CA ALA A 136 -1.72 -1.71 5.50
C ALA A 136 -1.75 -0.25 5.05
N TRP A 137 -1.44 0.65 5.97
CA TRP A 137 -1.39 2.09 5.74
C TRP A 137 -0.04 2.67 6.10
N GLY A 138 0.34 3.72 5.38
CA GLY A 138 1.57 4.45 5.60
C GLY A 138 1.54 5.76 4.81
N CYS A 139 2.69 6.39 4.65
CA CYS A 139 2.83 7.63 3.88
C CYS A 139 3.93 7.49 2.83
N ASP A 140 4.11 8.52 2.00
CA ASP A 140 5.28 8.66 1.14
C ASP A 140 6.58 8.95 1.94
N LEU A 141 7.71 9.07 1.24
CA LEU A 141 9.00 9.45 1.81
C LEU A 141 9.50 10.69 1.07
N SER A 142 9.32 11.85 1.71
CA SER A 142 9.70 13.15 1.17
C SER A 142 11.11 13.56 1.59
N ASP A 143 11.62 14.61 0.96
CA ASP A 143 12.81 15.31 1.43
C ASP A 143 12.56 16.04 2.77
N GLN A 144 11.32 16.49 3.03
CA GLN A 144 10.95 17.11 4.30
C GLN A 144 11.11 16.15 5.48
N TYR A 145 10.80 14.86 5.32
CA TYR A 145 11.06 13.84 6.35
C TYR A 145 12.54 13.82 6.75
N VAL A 146 13.43 13.85 5.75
CA VAL A 146 14.89 13.85 5.98
C VAL A 146 15.32 15.13 6.71
N ARG A 147 14.82 16.31 6.29
CA ARG A 147 15.14 17.59 6.96
C ARG A 147 14.71 17.59 8.43
N ILE A 148 13.48 17.16 8.72
CA ILE A 148 12.96 17.07 10.09
C ILE A 148 13.87 16.21 10.97
N ASN A 149 14.25 15.03 10.49
CA ASN A 149 14.99 14.05 11.29
C ASN A 149 16.52 14.18 11.23
N ALA A 150 17.05 15.02 10.35
CA ALA A 150 18.49 15.30 10.25
C ALA A 150 18.89 16.62 10.92
N ASP A 151 18.03 17.65 10.81
CA ASP A 151 18.34 19.00 11.27
C ASP A 151 17.89 19.25 12.73
N TYR A 152 16.99 18.42 13.26
CA TYR A 152 16.48 18.51 14.62
C TYR A 152 16.77 17.21 15.41
N THR A 153 17.05 17.36 16.70
CA THR A 153 17.02 16.22 17.63
C THR A 153 15.57 16.01 18.06
N THR A 154 14.99 14.88 17.69
CA THR A 154 13.63 14.44 18.05
C THR A 154 13.62 13.37 19.12
#